data_AF-A0A9W7E1M2-F1
#
_entry.id   AF-A0A9W7E1M2-F1
#
_cell.length_a   1.000
_cell.length_b   1.000
_cell.length_c   1.000
_cell.angle_alpha   90.00
_cell.angle_beta   90.00
_cell.angle_gamma   90.00
#
_symmetry.space_group_name_H-M   'P 1'
#
loop_
_entity.id
_entity.type
_entity.pdbx_description
1 polymer ?
#
loop_
_entity_poly.entity_id
_entity_poly.type
_entity_poly.pdbx_seq_one_letter_code
_entity_poly.pdbx_strand_id
1 'polypeptide(L)'
;MNRGERGLGESSNDSVLTGGATAAGAVLGGLLLGPFGAIFGAQLGSRAGSRALSSASSPRSPLSSCLPPATLDAARGVAEDLGRAEEAEVLVRDAVGTLQELARRRDEEQRGLADEARALLAAGDEEGARGALMRRERVKEGLVKALKGAKGERERLRKMEDNVAAMKVRAVEVENAIKRIAAESLTNDLDGGAGGAFELEVTDPLLDKFKKLEENMKGDE
;
A
#
# COMPACT_ATOMS: atom_id res chain seq x y z
N MET A 1 32.35 39.31 44.41
CA MET A 1 33.63 39.15 43.68
C MET A 1 34.10 37.71 43.85
N ASN A 2 34.70 37.12 42.79
CA ASN A 2 35.07 35.71 42.55
C ASN A 2 33.88 34.77 42.27
N ARG A 3 33.57 34.29 41.05
CA ARG A 3 34.32 33.82 39.86
C ARG A 3 35.11 32.52 40.10
N GLY A 4 34.73 31.44 39.40
CA GLY A 4 35.67 30.37 39.04
C GLY A 4 35.13 28.94 38.93
N GLU A 5 34.69 28.58 37.70
CA GLU A 5 35.02 27.32 37.01
C GLU A 5 34.20 26.01 37.15
N ARG A 6 33.75 25.57 35.95
CA ARG A 6 33.70 24.20 35.37
C ARG A 6 32.67 23.21 35.96
N GLY A 7 31.90 22.44 35.19
CA GLY A 7 31.83 22.19 33.75
C GLY A 7 31.16 20.81 33.52
N LEU A 8 30.41 20.68 32.42
CA LEU A 8 30.05 19.46 31.68
C LEU A 8 29.17 18.38 32.36
N GLY A 9 28.09 18.03 31.66
CA GLY A 9 27.21 16.91 31.97
C GLY A 9 26.05 16.81 30.96
N GLU A 10 26.36 16.59 29.68
CA GLU A 10 25.44 15.96 28.73
C GLU A 10 25.04 14.58 29.26
N SER A 11 23.74 14.30 29.32
CA SER A 11 23.24 12.93 29.36
C SER A 11 22.02 12.83 28.46
N SER A 12 22.31 12.40 27.24
CA SER A 12 21.39 11.66 26.39
C SER A 12 20.79 10.50 27.17
N ASN A 13 19.48 10.27 27.02
CA ASN A 13 18.89 8.97 27.28
C ASN A 13 18.33 8.45 25.96
N ASP A 14 18.94 7.35 25.54
CA ASP A 14 18.67 6.58 24.35
C ASP A 14 17.37 5.75 24.46
N SER A 15 16.81 5.50 23.28
CA SER A 15 16.31 4.20 22.80
C SER A 15 15.35 3.39 23.66
N VAL A 16 14.08 3.36 23.26
CA VAL A 16 13.28 2.12 23.24
C VAL A 16 12.34 2.14 22.01
N LEU A 17 12.37 1.05 21.24
CA LEU A 17 11.45 0.62 20.17
C LEU A 17 11.69 1.10 18.73
N THR A 18 12.89 0.81 18.22
CA THR A 18 13.08 0.33 16.85
C THR A 18 12.86 -1.18 16.81
N GLY A 19 11.98 -1.68 15.95
CA GLY A 19 11.92 -3.11 15.63
C GLY A 19 10.51 -3.66 15.38
N GLY A 20 9.89 -3.32 14.26
CA GLY A 20 8.65 -3.98 13.83
C GLY A 20 7.96 -3.37 12.62
N ALA A 21 8.10 -2.05 12.39
CA ALA A 21 7.37 -1.37 11.32
C ALA A 21 8.09 -1.38 9.96
N THR A 22 9.41 -1.63 9.91
CA THR A 22 10.22 -1.47 8.70
C THR A 22 10.33 -2.75 7.84
N ALA A 23 10.04 -3.93 8.40
CA ALA A 23 10.02 -5.18 7.62
C ALA A 23 8.66 -5.43 6.94
N ALA A 24 7.58 -4.81 7.43
CA ALA A 24 6.23 -4.99 6.87
C ALA A 24 5.99 -4.16 5.60
N GLY A 25 6.69 -3.04 5.42
CA GLY A 25 6.52 -2.14 4.26
C GLY A 25 7.21 -2.64 2.97
N ALA A 26 8.29 -3.42 3.09
CA ALA A 26 9.03 -3.92 1.92
C ALA A 26 8.33 -5.11 1.24
N VAL A 27 7.54 -5.89 1.99
CA VAL A 27 6.87 -7.10 1.47
C VAL A 27 5.53 -6.76 0.82
N LEU A 28 4.85 -5.69 1.27
CA LEU A 28 3.61 -5.22 0.62
C LEU A 28 3.87 -4.59 -0.76
N GLY A 29 5.05 -4.02 -0.99
CA GLY A 29 5.43 -3.48 -2.30
C GLY A 29 5.87 -4.54 -3.33
N GLY A 30 6.36 -5.70 -2.87
CA GLY A 30 6.96 -6.73 -3.73
C GLY A 30 6.02 -7.83 -4.21
N LEU A 31 4.87 -8.04 -3.55
CA LEU A 31 3.99 -9.17 -3.85
C LEU A 31 2.54 -8.80 -4.19
N LEU A 32 2.12 -7.53 -3.99
CA LEU A 32 0.74 -7.08 -4.22
C LEU A 32 0.56 -6.20 -5.47
N LEU A 33 1.64 -5.64 -6.02
CA LEU A 33 1.59 -4.95 -7.31
C LEU A 33 1.91 -5.98 -8.39
N GLY A 34 0.91 -6.35 -9.18
CA GLY A 34 1.06 -7.18 -10.38
C GLY A 34 1.97 -6.53 -11.46
N PRO A 35 1.67 -6.70 -12.75
CA PRO A 35 2.55 -6.25 -13.85
C PRO A 35 2.93 -4.76 -13.84
N PHE A 36 2.15 -3.88 -13.21
CA PHE A 36 2.53 -2.47 -13.01
C PHE A 36 3.68 -2.26 -12.02
N GLY A 37 3.84 -3.13 -11.01
CA GLY A 37 5.02 -3.12 -10.15
C GLY A 37 6.30 -3.41 -10.93
N ALA A 38 6.20 -4.29 -11.94
CA ALA A 38 7.31 -4.58 -12.84
C ALA A 38 7.62 -3.43 -13.83
N ILE A 39 6.62 -2.63 -14.22
CA ILE A 39 6.79 -1.51 -15.16
C ILE A 39 7.15 -0.19 -14.45
N PHE A 40 6.63 0.05 -13.24
CA PHE A 40 6.71 1.34 -12.53
C PHE A 40 7.23 1.27 -11.09
N GLY A 41 7.45 0.07 -10.53
CA GLY A 41 7.83 -0.11 -9.12
C GLY A 41 9.15 0.55 -8.72
N ALA A 42 10.05 0.79 -9.68
CA ALA A 42 11.31 1.49 -9.43
C ALA A 42 11.14 3.01 -9.19
N GLN A 43 10.05 3.62 -9.66
CA GLN A 43 9.90 5.09 -9.65
C GLN A 43 9.11 5.60 -8.43
N LEU A 44 8.10 4.85 -7.96
CA LEU A 44 7.31 5.20 -6.77
C LEU A 44 8.02 4.88 -5.43
N GLY A 45 8.89 3.86 -5.39
CA GLY A 45 9.66 3.51 -4.18
C GLY A 45 10.73 4.54 -3.78
N SER A 46 11.03 5.52 -4.63
CA SER A 46 12.10 6.50 -4.42
C SER A 46 11.69 7.73 -3.56
N ARG A 47 10.40 7.93 -3.30
CA ARG A 47 9.89 9.09 -2.54
C ARG A 47 9.61 8.83 -1.06
N ALA A 48 9.57 7.57 -0.61
CA ALA A 48 9.17 7.23 0.77
C ALA A 48 10.34 6.83 1.70
N GLY A 49 11.59 6.72 1.23
CA GLY A 49 12.69 6.35 2.13
C GLY A 49 14.05 6.35 1.45
N SER A 50 14.76 7.47 1.53
CA SER A 50 16.15 7.51 1.11
C SER A 50 17.02 6.65 2.04
N ARG A 51 17.88 5.83 1.41
CA ARG A 51 18.96 4.99 2.00
C ARG A 51 18.61 3.55 2.37
N ALA A 52 18.31 2.72 1.37
CA ALA A 52 18.89 1.38 1.28
C ALA A 52 18.91 0.90 -0.18
N LEU A 53 20.11 0.75 -0.72
CA LEU A 53 20.47 -0.01 -1.93
C LEU A 53 20.14 0.65 -3.29
N SER A 54 21.16 1.40 -3.71
CA SER A 54 21.64 1.65 -5.07
C SER A 54 21.29 0.61 -6.15
N SER A 55 21.21 1.14 -7.37
CA SER A 55 21.38 0.46 -8.67
C SER A 55 20.35 -0.63 -9.04
N ALA A 56 19.23 -0.18 -9.58
CA ALA A 56 18.63 -0.87 -10.72
C ALA A 56 18.52 0.15 -11.86
N SER A 57 19.52 0.13 -12.73
CA SER A 57 19.37 0.50 -14.13
C SER A 57 17.99 0.01 -14.59
N SER A 58 17.14 0.93 -15.03
CA SER A 58 15.86 0.60 -15.63
C SER A 58 16.11 -0.36 -16.79
N PRO A 59 15.71 -1.65 -16.74
CA PRO A 59 15.41 -2.30 -17.99
C PRO A 59 14.18 -1.55 -18.49
N ARG A 60 14.35 -0.74 -19.55
CA ARG A 60 13.22 -0.41 -20.42
C ARG A 60 12.48 -1.72 -20.65
N SER A 61 11.31 -1.88 -20.05
CA SER A 61 10.48 -3.03 -20.36
C SER A 61 10.33 -3.05 -21.88
N PRO A 62 10.50 -4.18 -22.58
CA PRO A 62 10.38 -4.24 -24.04
C PRO A 62 9.02 -3.70 -24.53
N LEU A 63 8.04 -3.65 -23.63
CA LEU A 63 6.73 -3.03 -23.85
C LEU A 63 6.79 -1.49 -23.97
N SER A 64 7.72 -0.83 -23.29
CA SER A 64 7.85 0.64 -23.30
C SER A 64 8.27 1.20 -24.65
N SER A 65 8.95 0.43 -25.48
CA SER A 65 9.29 0.79 -26.87
C SER A 65 8.14 0.56 -27.85
N CYS A 66 7.17 -0.30 -27.50
CA CYS A 66 6.06 -0.66 -28.37
C CYS A 66 4.78 0.15 -28.09
N LEU A 67 4.75 0.94 -27.01
CA LEU A 67 3.56 1.67 -26.59
C LEU A 67 3.60 3.14 -27.03
N PRO A 68 2.45 3.73 -27.43
CA PRO A 68 2.35 5.17 -27.66
C PRO A 68 2.71 5.94 -26.38
N PRO A 69 3.44 7.06 -26.47
CA PRO A 69 3.82 7.86 -25.29
C PRO A 69 2.60 8.34 -24.51
N ALA A 70 1.50 8.68 -25.20
CA ALA A 70 0.25 9.08 -24.56
C ALA A 70 -0.36 7.97 -23.68
N THR A 71 -0.23 6.70 -24.07
CA THR A 71 -0.74 5.56 -23.28
C THR A 71 0.12 5.33 -22.04
N LEU A 72 1.44 5.50 -22.15
CA LEU A 72 2.35 5.42 -21.01
C LEU A 72 2.10 6.56 -20.00
N ASP A 73 1.86 7.77 -20.48
CA ASP A 73 1.56 8.91 -19.62
C ASP A 73 0.21 8.76 -18.91
N ALA A 74 -0.81 8.23 -19.59
CA ALA A 74 -2.08 7.89 -18.96
C ALA A 74 -1.92 6.80 -17.88
N ALA A 75 -1.13 5.76 -18.15
CA ALA A 75 -0.85 4.70 -17.18
C ALA A 75 -0.11 5.23 -15.94
N ARG A 76 0.86 6.13 -16.14
CA ARG A 76 1.57 6.82 -15.05
C ARG A 76 0.63 7.66 -14.21
N GLY A 77 -0.26 8.44 -14.84
CA GLY A 77 -1.25 9.24 -14.11
C GLY A 77 -2.14 8.39 -13.21
N VAL A 78 -2.65 7.26 -13.72
CA VAL A 78 -3.48 6.34 -12.93
C VAL A 78 -2.68 5.69 -11.78
N ALA A 79 -1.42 5.33 -12.01
CA ALA A 79 -0.56 4.77 -10.97
C ALA A 79 -0.23 5.79 -9.86
N GLU A 80 0.05 7.04 -10.23
CA GLU A 80 0.29 8.14 -9.28
C GLU A 80 -0.97 8.47 -8.47
N ASP A 81 -2.14 8.51 -9.13
CA ASP A 81 -3.42 8.74 -8.47
C ASP A 81 -3.75 7.63 -7.47
N LEU A 82 -3.56 6.37 -7.87
CA LEU A 82 -3.78 5.21 -7.00
C LEU A 82 -2.82 5.23 -5.80
N GLY A 83 -1.54 5.50 -6.03
CA GLY A 83 -0.55 5.59 -4.94
C GLY A 83 -0.90 6.67 -3.92
N ARG A 84 -1.29 7.86 -4.38
CA ARG A 84 -1.75 8.94 -3.48
C ARG A 84 -3.02 8.57 -2.71
N ALA A 85 -3.94 7.83 -3.35
CA ALA A 85 -5.17 7.40 -2.69
C ALA A 85 -4.90 6.34 -1.61
N GLU A 86 -3.98 5.40 -1.85
CA GLU A 86 -3.55 4.41 -0.86
C GLU A 86 -2.83 5.06 0.32
N GLU A 87 -1.95 6.03 0.09
CA GLU A 87 -1.31 6.82 1.16
C GLU A 87 -2.36 7.56 2.01
N ALA A 88 -3.35 8.19 1.36
CA ALA A 88 -4.43 8.87 2.06
C ALA A 88 -5.30 7.90 2.87
N GLU A 89 -5.55 6.69 2.37
CA GLU A 89 -6.27 5.64 3.08
C GLU A 89 -5.54 5.24 4.38
N VAL A 90 -4.22 5.07 4.33
CA VAL A 90 -3.40 4.77 5.51
C VAL A 90 -3.52 5.87 6.56
N LEU A 91 -3.41 7.14 6.16
CA LEU A 91 -3.54 8.27 7.09
C LEU A 91 -4.90 8.31 7.79
N VAL A 92 -5.99 8.02 7.06
CA VAL A 92 -7.33 7.98 7.66
C VAL A 92 -7.47 6.77 8.59
N ARG A 93 -6.91 5.62 8.22
CA ARG A 93 -6.87 4.41 9.07
C ARG A 93 -6.14 4.66 10.38
N ASP A 94 -5.00 5.36 10.34
CA ASP A 94 -4.22 5.73 11.52
C ASP A 94 -4.98 6.71 12.44
N ALA A 95 -5.69 7.68 11.84
CA ALA A 95 -6.56 8.59 12.58
C ALA A 95 -7.69 7.84 13.32
N VAL A 96 -8.32 6.87 12.64
CA VAL A 96 -9.32 5.97 13.25
C VAL A 96 -8.71 5.20 14.43
N GLY A 97 -7.52 4.64 14.26
CA GLY A 97 -6.80 3.91 15.31
C GLY A 97 -6.53 4.77 16.53
N THR A 98 -6.02 5.99 16.31
CA THR A 98 -5.70 6.96 17.36
C THR A 98 -6.93 7.35 18.19
N LEU A 99 -8.06 7.61 17.52
CA LEU A 99 -9.32 7.97 18.20
C LEU A 99 -9.93 6.81 18.99
N GLN A 100 -9.80 5.57 18.49
CA GLN A 100 -10.24 4.38 19.21
C GLN A 100 -9.40 4.13 20.46
N GLU A 101 -8.09 4.29 20.36
CA GLU A 101 -7.18 4.15 21.50
C GLU A 101 -7.46 5.22 22.57
N LEU A 102 -7.68 6.47 22.15
CA LEU A 102 -8.11 7.53 23.05
C LEU A 102 -9.45 7.18 23.74
N ALA A 103 -10.41 6.65 23.00
CA ALA A 103 -11.69 6.23 23.56
C ALA A 103 -11.52 5.10 24.59
N ARG A 104 -10.67 4.10 24.33
CA ARG A 104 -10.38 3.02 25.29
C ARG A 104 -9.79 3.55 26.59
N ARG A 105 -8.77 4.40 26.51
CA ARG A 105 -8.14 5.03 27.69
C ARG A 105 -9.14 5.83 28.52
N ARG A 106 -10.05 6.57 27.87
CA ARG A 106 -11.09 7.33 28.57
C ARG A 106 -12.16 6.44 29.19
N ASP A 107 -12.51 5.33 28.57
CA ASP A 107 -13.44 4.36 29.14
C ASP A 107 -12.83 3.68 30.38
N GLU A 108 -11.55 3.32 30.34
CA GLU A 108 -10.80 2.80 31.49
C GLU A 108 -10.72 3.81 32.64
N GLU A 109 -10.37 5.06 32.34
CA GLU A 109 -10.33 6.16 33.31
C GLU A 109 -11.71 6.39 33.95
N GLN A 110 -12.79 6.36 33.14
CA GLN A 110 -14.16 6.48 33.63
C GLN A 110 -14.53 5.37 34.61
N ARG A 111 -14.13 4.12 34.32
CA ARG A 111 -14.35 2.97 35.20
C ARG A 111 -13.56 3.11 36.50
N GLY A 112 -12.28 3.49 36.41
CA GLY A 112 -11.43 3.74 37.57
C GLY A 112 -12.02 4.79 38.52
N LEU A 113 -12.52 5.90 37.99
CA LEU A 113 -13.20 6.93 38.79
C LEU A 113 -14.52 6.45 39.41
N ALA A 114 -15.25 5.55 38.75
CA ALA A 114 -16.45 4.95 39.31
C ALA A 114 -16.12 4.01 40.47
N ASP A 115 -15.05 3.22 40.35
CA ASP A 115 -14.58 2.33 41.41
C ASP A 115 -13.98 3.10 42.59
N GLU A 116 -13.24 4.19 42.32
CA GLU A 116 -12.76 5.13 43.35
C GLU A 116 -13.94 5.72 44.14
N ALA A 117 -14.98 6.22 43.45
CA ALA A 117 -16.16 6.77 44.11
C ALA A 117 -16.88 5.73 44.99
N ARG A 118 -16.98 4.47 44.55
CA ARG A 118 -17.55 3.37 45.34
C ARG A 118 -16.74 3.08 46.60
N ALA A 119 -15.41 3.07 46.48
CA ALA A 119 -14.51 2.86 47.62
C ALA A 119 -14.62 3.98 48.66
N LEU A 120 -14.68 5.24 48.22
CA LEU A 120 -14.84 6.40 49.10
C LEU A 120 -16.19 6.39 49.83
N LEU A 121 -17.28 6.03 49.14
CA LEU A 121 -18.59 5.84 49.78
C LEU A 121 -18.55 4.73 50.83
N ALA A 122 -17.88 3.61 50.55
CA ALA A 122 -17.74 2.51 51.50
C ALA A 122 -16.92 2.92 52.75
N ALA A 123 -16.00 3.88 52.59
CA ALA A 123 -15.22 4.47 53.69
C ALA A 123 -15.96 5.59 54.44
N GLY A 124 -17.17 5.98 54.00
CA GLY A 124 -17.93 7.08 54.59
C GLY A 124 -17.49 8.48 54.15
N ASP A 125 -16.58 8.58 53.17
CA ASP A 125 -16.14 9.86 52.59
C ASP A 125 -17.05 10.27 51.42
N GLU A 126 -18.18 10.89 51.75
CA GLU A 126 -19.15 11.36 50.75
C GLU A 126 -18.61 12.51 49.89
N GLU A 127 -17.78 13.40 50.46
CA GLU A 127 -17.25 14.56 49.73
C GLU A 127 -16.24 14.10 48.67
N GLY A 128 -15.33 13.21 49.04
CA GLY A 128 -14.41 12.56 48.11
C GLY A 128 -15.14 11.81 46.99
N ALA A 129 -16.17 11.05 47.33
CA ALA A 129 -16.99 10.34 46.35
C ALA A 129 -17.66 11.27 45.34
N ARG A 130 -18.22 12.41 45.80
CA ARG A 130 -18.78 13.44 44.90
C ARG A 130 -17.71 14.01 43.98
N GLY A 131 -16.50 14.28 44.51
CA GLY A 131 -15.36 14.74 43.71
C GLY A 131 -14.99 13.77 42.59
N ALA A 132 -14.88 12.47 42.90
CA ALA A 132 -14.59 11.42 41.91
C ALA A 132 -15.69 11.32 40.83
N LEU A 133 -16.97 11.41 41.22
CA LEU A 133 -18.09 11.41 40.27
C LEU A 133 -18.10 12.65 39.35
N MET A 134 -17.76 13.83 39.85
CA MET A 134 -17.62 15.02 39.00
C MET A 134 -16.49 14.88 37.98
N ARG A 135 -15.34 14.32 38.39
CA ARG A 135 -14.24 14.01 37.46
C ARG A 135 -14.69 13.01 36.40
N ARG A 136 -15.46 11.98 36.79
CA ARG A 136 -15.99 10.96 35.89
C ARG A 136 -16.87 11.55 34.79
N GLU A 137 -17.77 12.48 35.13
CA GLU A 137 -18.63 13.13 34.12
C GLU A 137 -17.80 13.93 33.09
N ARG A 138 -16.73 14.61 33.51
CA ARG A 138 -15.80 15.29 32.57
C ARG A 138 -15.11 14.30 31.62
N VAL A 139 -14.66 13.15 32.14
CA VAL A 139 -14.02 12.09 31.33
C VAL A 139 -15.02 11.52 30.33
N LYS A 140 -16.26 11.26 30.77
CA LYS A 140 -17.35 10.74 29.94
C LYS A 140 -17.73 11.67 28.80
N GLU A 141 -17.74 12.98 29.00
CA GLU A 141 -17.91 13.95 27.90
C GLU A 141 -16.80 13.82 26.85
N GLY A 142 -15.55 13.65 27.31
CA GLY A 142 -14.41 13.39 26.45
C GLY A 142 -14.52 12.06 25.69
N LEU A 143 -14.99 11.00 26.34
CA LEU A 143 -15.24 9.70 25.74
C LEU A 143 -16.29 9.80 24.61
N VAL A 144 -17.41 10.47 24.87
CA VAL A 144 -18.47 10.67 23.87
C VAL A 144 -17.92 11.43 22.64
N LYS A 145 -17.09 12.46 22.85
CA LYS A 145 -16.43 13.19 21.76
C LYS A 145 -15.50 12.28 20.96
N ALA A 146 -14.65 11.49 21.63
CA ALA A 146 -13.73 10.56 20.97
C ALA A 146 -14.48 9.49 20.16
N LEU A 147 -15.55 8.91 20.70
CA LEU A 147 -16.38 7.92 20.01
C LEU A 147 -17.10 8.50 18.79
N LYS A 148 -17.64 9.73 18.90
CA LYS A 148 -18.23 10.44 17.75
C LYS A 148 -17.19 10.70 16.67
N GLY A 149 -15.99 11.16 17.05
CA GLY A 149 -14.87 11.33 16.13
C GLY A 149 -14.48 10.03 15.43
N ALA A 150 -14.31 8.95 16.19
CA ALA A 150 -13.95 7.63 15.66
C ALA A 150 -15.01 7.09 14.68
N LYS A 151 -16.30 7.33 14.96
CA LYS A 151 -17.39 6.98 14.04
C LYS A 151 -17.29 7.78 12.73
N GLY A 152 -17.10 9.09 12.81
CA GLY A 152 -16.96 9.95 11.63
C GLY A 152 -15.76 9.55 10.76
N GLU A 153 -14.61 9.28 11.38
CA GLU A 153 -13.41 8.84 10.66
C GLU A 153 -13.57 7.43 10.05
N ARG A 154 -14.31 6.51 10.70
CA ARG A 154 -14.65 5.21 10.08
C ARG A 154 -15.52 5.36 8.84
N GLU A 155 -16.48 6.28 8.86
CA GLU A 155 -17.30 6.57 7.68
C GLU A 155 -16.45 7.16 6.54
N ARG A 156 -15.47 8.03 6.86
CA ARG A 156 -14.49 8.54 5.90
C ARG A 156 -13.59 7.43 5.36
N LEU A 157 -13.10 6.55 6.23
CA LEU A 157 -12.26 5.41 5.85
C LEU A 157 -12.99 4.51 4.86
N ARG A 158 -14.24 4.14 5.16
CA ARG A 158 -15.05 3.31 4.26
C ARG A 158 -15.19 3.93 2.87
N LYS A 159 -15.49 5.23 2.80
CA LYS A 159 -15.56 5.95 1.51
C LYS A 159 -14.21 5.96 0.78
N MET A 160 -13.11 6.08 1.51
CA MET A 160 -11.78 6.04 0.92
C MET A 160 -11.44 4.64 0.39
N GLU A 161 -11.74 3.59 1.15
CA GLU A 161 -11.57 2.19 0.74
C GLU A 161 -12.39 1.89 -0.53
N ASP A 162 -13.65 2.35 -0.60
CA ASP A 162 -14.50 2.22 -1.78
C ASP A 162 -13.87 2.96 -3.00
N ASN A 163 -13.34 4.17 -2.79
CA ASN A 163 -12.68 4.94 -3.85
C ASN A 163 -11.37 4.29 -4.34
N VAL A 164 -10.54 3.80 -3.42
CA VAL A 164 -9.30 3.07 -3.73
C VAL A 164 -9.62 1.78 -4.48
N ALA A 165 -10.64 1.03 -4.05
CA ALA A 165 -11.09 -0.15 -4.77
C ALA A 165 -11.52 0.18 -6.21
N ALA A 166 -12.29 1.26 -6.41
CA ALA A 166 -12.68 1.71 -7.74
C ALA A 166 -11.47 2.17 -8.60
N MET A 167 -10.45 2.77 -7.99
CA MET A 167 -9.19 3.10 -8.67
C MET A 167 -8.39 1.86 -9.05
N LYS A 168 -8.35 0.83 -8.19
CA LYS A 168 -7.70 -0.46 -8.48
C LYS A 168 -8.33 -1.16 -9.67
N VAL A 169 -9.67 -1.19 -9.74
CA VAL A 169 -10.39 -1.74 -10.90
C VAL A 169 -10.00 -1.00 -12.18
N ARG A 170 -10.03 0.35 -12.17
CA ARG A 170 -9.61 1.17 -13.31
C ARG A 170 -8.16 0.95 -13.71
N ALA A 171 -7.25 0.78 -12.73
CA ALA A 171 -5.86 0.47 -13.01
C ALA A 171 -5.73 -0.86 -13.76
N VAL A 172 -6.42 -1.92 -13.32
CA VAL A 172 -6.44 -3.23 -14.01
C VAL A 172 -7.00 -3.12 -15.43
N GLU A 173 -8.05 -2.32 -15.64
CA GLU A 173 -8.60 -2.06 -16.98
C GLU A 173 -7.57 -1.41 -17.91
N VAL A 174 -6.85 -0.40 -17.41
CA VAL A 174 -5.74 0.24 -18.13
C VAL A 174 -4.62 -0.75 -18.40
N GLU A 175 -4.31 -1.65 -17.47
CA GLU A 175 -3.32 -2.71 -17.68
C GLU A 175 -3.69 -3.61 -18.85
N ASN A 176 -4.95 -4.04 -18.87
CA ASN A 176 -5.46 -4.95 -19.88
C ASN A 176 -5.56 -4.25 -21.24
N ALA A 177 -5.82 -2.94 -21.27
CA ALA A 177 -5.73 -2.14 -22.48
C ALA A 177 -4.27 -2.08 -23.00
N ILE A 178 -3.30 -1.81 -22.12
CA ILE A 178 -1.88 -1.75 -22.47
C ILE A 178 -1.37 -3.10 -23.00
N LYS A 179 -1.72 -4.20 -22.33
CA LYS A 179 -1.36 -5.56 -22.76
C LYS A 179 -1.90 -5.88 -24.16
N ARG A 180 -3.15 -5.49 -24.45
CA ARG A 180 -3.76 -5.67 -25.78
C ARG A 180 -3.04 -4.85 -26.84
N ILE A 181 -2.82 -3.57 -26.59
CA ILE A 181 -2.08 -2.69 -27.52
C ILE A 181 -0.68 -3.25 -27.78
N ALA A 182 0.05 -3.65 -26.74
CA ALA A 182 1.39 -4.20 -26.92
C ALA A 182 1.39 -5.52 -27.71
N ALA A 183 0.41 -6.41 -27.49
CA ALA A 183 0.26 -7.63 -28.26
C ALA A 183 -0.03 -7.34 -29.74
N GLU A 184 -0.91 -6.37 -30.03
CA GLU A 184 -1.24 -5.93 -31.40
C GLU A 184 -0.04 -5.28 -32.11
N SER A 185 0.76 -4.48 -31.40
CA SER A 185 2.00 -3.89 -31.92
C SER A 185 3.03 -4.95 -32.29
N LEU A 186 3.19 -5.99 -31.44
CA LEU A 186 4.08 -7.12 -31.72
C LEU A 186 3.63 -7.95 -32.93
N THR A 187 2.31 -8.12 -33.15
CA THR A 187 1.81 -8.81 -34.34
C THR A 187 1.94 -7.99 -35.62
N ASN A 188 1.77 -6.67 -35.56
CA ASN A 188 1.89 -5.80 -36.73
C ASN A 188 3.35 -5.60 -37.18
N ASP A 189 4.31 -5.60 -36.25
CA ASP A 189 5.75 -5.57 -36.59
C ASP A 189 6.23 -6.87 -37.25
N LEU A 190 5.52 -7.99 -37.05
CA LEU A 190 5.79 -9.26 -37.75
C LEU A 190 5.17 -9.31 -39.15
N ASP A 191 4.16 -8.49 -39.45
CA ASP A 191 3.46 -8.47 -40.75
C ASP A 191 3.93 -7.30 -41.66
N GLY A 192 4.52 -6.25 -41.08
CA GLY A 192 5.03 -5.07 -41.80
C GLY A 192 6.41 -5.22 -42.47
N GLY A 193 7.00 -6.42 -42.43
CA GLY A 193 8.39 -6.68 -42.82
C GLY A 193 8.58 -7.89 -43.73
N ALA A 194 7.68 -8.15 -44.68
CA ALA A 194 7.86 -9.23 -45.67
C ALA A 194 7.43 -8.83 -47.09
N GLY A 195 8.08 -7.80 -47.63
CA GLY A 195 8.46 -7.77 -49.05
C GLY A 195 9.68 -8.66 -49.35
N GLY A 196 9.91 -9.70 -48.55
CA GLY A 196 11.04 -10.60 -48.63
C GLY A 196 10.62 -11.98 -48.13
N ALA A 197 10.51 -12.91 -49.07
CA ALA A 197 10.25 -14.32 -48.90
C ALA A 197 10.89 -14.93 -47.64
N PHE A 198 10.10 -15.12 -46.60
CA PHE A 198 10.27 -16.20 -45.63
C PHE A 198 8.87 -16.71 -45.27
N GLU A 199 8.36 -17.57 -46.14
CA GLU A 199 7.31 -18.52 -45.85
C GLU A 199 7.83 -19.45 -44.74
N LEU A 200 7.72 -19.00 -43.50
CA LEU A 200 7.80 -19.86 -42.32
C LEU A 200 6.48 -20.62 -42.26
N GLU A 201 6.35 -21.64 -43.11
CA GLU A 201 5.60 -22.84 -42.75
C GLU A 201 6.23 -23.35 -41.45
N VAL A 202 5.71 -22.88 -40.31
CA VAL A 202 5.89 -23.56 -39.02
C VAL A 202 5.00 -24.80 -39.07
N THR A 203 5.36 -25.72 -39.95
CA THR A 203 4.84 -27.08 -39.91
C THR A 203 5.43 -27.70 -38.67
N ASP A 204 4.56 -28.13 -37.75
CA ASP A 204 4.95 -28.85 -36.55
C ASP A 204 5.97 -29.94 -36.94
N PRO A 205 7.18 -29.97 -36.34
CA PRO A 205 8.20 -30.97 -36.65
C PRO A 205 7.71 -32.41 -36.44
N LEU A 206 6.62 -32.61 -35.70
CA LEU A 206 5.91 -33.88 -35.61
C LEU A 206 5.12 -34.24 -36.87
N LEU A 207 4.43 -33.27 -37.49
CA LEU A 207 3.66 -33.44 -38.72
C LEU A 207 4.56 -33.74 -39.91
N ASP A 208 5.72 -33.12 -39.97
CA ASP A 208 6.73 -33.36 -41.02
C ASP A 208 7.32 -34.78 -40.94
N LYS A 209 7.53 -35.27 -39.72
CA LYS A 209 7.94 -36.67 -39.51
C LYS A 209 6.83 -37.64 -39.87
N PHE A 210 5.57 -37.31 -39.58
CA PHE A 210 4.43 -38.14 -39.93
C PHE A 210 4.24 -38.25 -41.44
N LYS A 211 4.30 -37.12 -42.16
CA LYS A 211 4.21 -37.11 -43.63
C LYS A 211 5.31 -37.94 -44.30
N LYS A 212 6.56 -37.81 -43.83
CA LYS A 212 7.68 -38.62 -44.32
C LYS A 212 7.50 -40.12 -44.06
N LEU A 213 6.84 -40.47 -42.96
CA LEU A 213 6.52 -41.86 -42.62
C LEU A 213 5.41 -42.42 -43.53
N GLU A 214 4.38 -41.63 -43.82
CA GLU A 214 3.31 -42.01 -44.75
C GLU A 214 3.80 -42.14 -46.20
N GLU A 215 4.72 -41.28 -46.65
CA GLU A 215 5.33 -41.38 -47.98
C GLU A 215 6.21 -42.63 -48.11
N ASN A 216 6.99 -42.96 -47.07
CA ASN A 216 7.80 -44.18 -47.08
C ASN A 216 6.94 -45.46 -47.02
N MET A 217 5.77 -45.42 -46.39
CA MET A 217 4.84 -46.57 -46.38
C MET A 217 4.10 -46.79 -47.71
N LYS A 218 3.94 -45.74 -48.52
CA LYS A 218 3.29 -45.84 -49.85
C LYS A 218 4.25 -46.27 -50.96
N GLY A 219 5.56 -46.36 -50.68
CA GLY A 219 6.59 -46.73 -51.66
C GLY A 219 6.87 -48.23 -51.77
N ASP A 220 6.25 -49.07 -50.94
CA ASP A 220 6.50 -50.52 -50.85
C ASP A 220 5.28 -51.38 -51.30
N GLU A 221 4.39 -50.86 -52.14
CA GLU A 221 3.38 -51.65 -52.89
C GLU A 221 3.67 -51.71 -54.39
#